data_AF-A0AAU7YNM9-F1
#
_entry.id   AF-A0AAU7YNM9-F1
#
_cell.length_a   1.000
_cell.length_b   1.000
_cell.length_c   1.000
_cell.angle_alpha   90.00
_cell.angle_beta   90.00
_cell.angle_gamma   90.00
#
_symmetry.space_group_name_H-M   'P 1'
#
loop_
_entity.id
_entity.type
_entity.pdbx_description
1 polymer ?
#
loop_
_entity_poly.entity_id
_entity_poly.type
_entity_poly.pdbx_seq_one_letter_code
_entity_poly.pdbx_strand_id
1 'polypeptide(L)' 'MTFDQTKRGYPLPHPENIAVEDVVRIRRAIEKIDEDMSEREDELKNNFERFRFETFLNFWE' A
#
# COMPACT_ATOMS: atom_id res chain seq x y z
N MET A 1 -15.77 -1.16 -35.00
CA MET A 1 -15.93 -1.07 -33.54
C MET A 1 -16.05 0.42 -33.20
N THR A 2 -17.21 0.87 -32.74
CA THR A 2 -17.44 2.26 -32.30
C THR A 2 -17.12 2.33 -30.81
N PHE A 3 -16.10 3.10 -30.42
CA PHE A 3 -15.78 3.31 -29.00
C PHE A 3 -16.65 4.45 -28.49
N ASP A 4 -17.56 4.15 -27.56
CA ASP A 4 -18.36 5.20 -26.92
C ASP A 4 -17.42 6.08 -26.09
N GLN A 5 -17.49 7.40 -26.29
CA GLN A 5 -16.65 8.38 -25.59
C GLN A 5 -17.51 9.32 -24.76
N THR A 6 -16.96 9.75 -23.62
CA THR A 6 -17.52 10.85 -22.83
C THR A 6 -17.49 12.15 -23.64
N LYS A 7 -18.28 13.15 -23.26
CA LYS A 7 -18.26 14.50 -23.87
C LYS A 7 -16.86 15.17 -23.87
N ARG A 8 -15.93 14.69 -23.03
CA ARG A 8 -14.54 15.15 -22.94
C ARG A 8 -13.54 14.27 -23.72
N GLY A 9 -14.02 13.27 -24.45
CA GLY A 9 -13.20 12.40 -25.31
C GLY A 9 -12.60 11.16 -24.63
N TYR A 10 -12.82 10.96 -23.34
CA TYR A 10 -12.37 9.73 -22.67
C TYR A 10 -13.24 8.54 -23.06
N PRO A 11 -12.67 7.37 -23.35
CA PRO A 11 -13.44 6.16 -23.65
C PRO A 11 -14.31 5.78 -22.44
N LEU A 12 -15.59 5.53 -22.69
CA LEU A 12 -16.49 4.99 -21.69
C LEU A 12 -16.09 3.53 -21.42
N PRO A 13 -16.13 3.09 -20.15
CA PRO A 13 -15.77 1.72 -19.83
C PRO A 13 -16.77 0.77 -20.49
N HIS A 14 -16.31 0.02 -21.50
CA HIS A 14 -17.12 -1.04 -22.12
C HIS A 14 -17.10 -2.28 -21.23
N PRO A 15 -18.12 -3.15 -21.29
CA PRO A 15 -18.12 -4.42 -20.57
C PRO A 15 -16.95 -5.35 -20.95
N GLU A 16 -16.29 -5.12 -22.08
CA GLU A 16 -15.03 -5.77 -22.50
C GLU A 16 -13.76 -5.08 -21.96
N ASN A 17 -13.88 -4.11 -21.03
CA ASN A 17 -12.73 -3.40 -20.47
C ASN A 17 -11.80 -4.35 -19.71
N ILE A 18 -10.73 -4.76 -20.39
CA ILE A 18 -9.60 -5.55 -19.86
C ILE A 18 -9.01 -4.90 -18.58
N ALA A 19 -9.15 -3.58 -18.43
CA ALA A 19 -8.65 -2.83 -17.29
C ALA A 19 -9.45 -3.01 -15.98
N VAL A 20 -10.66 -3.61 -16.00
CA VAL A 20 -11.41 -3.87 -14.75
C VAL A 20 -10.63 -4.82 -13.83
N GLU A 21 -9.99 -5.83 -14.40
CA GLU A 21 -9.11 -6.72 -13.65
C GLU A 21 -7.87 -5.99 -13.14
N ASP A 22 -7.27 -5.13 -13.96
CA ASP A 22 -6.07 -4.39 -13.60
C ASP A 22 -6.32 -3.42 -12.44
N VAL A 23 -7.48 -2.75 -12.40
CA VAL A 23 -7.85 -1.88 -11.27
C VAL A 23 -7.95 -2.68 -9.96
N VAL A 24 -8.54 -3.87 -10.01
CA VAL A 24 -8.63 -4.75 -8.83
C VAL A 24 -7.24 -5.24 -8.40
N ARG A 25 -6.37 -5.59 -9.36
CA ARG A 25 -4.98 -6.01 -9.07
C ARG A 25 -4.15 -4.88 -8.48
N ILE A 26 -4.24 -3.68 -9.05
CA ILE A 26 -3.55 -2.48 -8.56
C ILE A 26 -4.01 -2.17 -7.14
N ARG A 27 -5.33 -2.19 -6.89
CA ARG A 27 -5.87 -1.96 -5.55
C ARG A 27 -5.32 -2.96 -4.53
N ARG A 28 -5.39 -4.26 -4.83
CA ARG A 28 -4.88 -5.32 -3.93
C ARG A 28 -3.38 -5.18 -3.68
N ALA A 29 -2.60 -4.79 -4.70
CA ALA A 29 -1.17 -4.57 -4.54
C ALA A 29 -0.88 -3.40 -3.59
N ILE A 30 -1.64 -2.30 -3.69
CA ILE A 30 -1.51 -1.16 -2.78
C ILE A 30 -1.89 -1.57 -1.34
N GLU A 31 -3.01 -2.28 -1.15
CA GLU A 31 -3.45 -2.76 0.17
C GLU A 31 -2.37 -3.65 0.81
N LYS A 32 -1.73 -4.53 0.04
CA LYS A 32 -0.65 -5.37 0.56
C LYS A 32 0.61 -4.57 0.93
N ILE A 33 0.99 -3.58 0.12
CA ILE A 33 2.14 -2.72 0.43
C ILE A 33 1.90 -1.95 1.73
N ASP A 34 0.67 -1.48 1.96
CA ASP A 34 0.29 -0.78 3.17
C ASP A 34 0.40 -1.68 4.42
N GLU A 35 -0.10 -2.91 4.33
CA GLU A 35 0.03 -3.93 5.38
C GLU A 35 1.51 -4.24 5.69
N ASP A 36 2.32 -4.53 4.65
CA ASP A 36 3.75 -4.79 4.79
C ASP A 36 4.51 -3.60 5.40
N MET A 37 4.11 -2.35 5.10
CA MET A 37 4.71 -1.15 5.69
C MET A 37 4.33 -0.98 7.16
N SER A 38 3.05 -1.21 7.51
CA SER A 38 2.57 -1.11 8.88
C SER A 38 3.27 -2.11 9.80
N GLU A 39 3.45 -3.36 9.36
CA GLU A 39 4.17 -4.38 10.14
C GLU A 39 5.62 -3.96 10.41
N ARG A 40 6.31 -3.43 9.40
CA ARG A 40 7.69 -2.94 9.54
C ARG A 40 7.80 -1.74 10.48
N GLU A 41 6.85 -0.82 10.44
CA GLU A 41 6.86 0.33 11.35
C GLU A 41 6.74 -0.10 12.83
N ASP A 42 5.90 -1.10 13.12
CA ASP A 42 5.73 -1.62 14.48
C ASP A 42 6.97 -2.38 14.96
N GLU A 43 7.62 -3.17 14.10
CA GLU A 43 8.91 -3.80 14.40
C GLU A 43 10.01 -2.77 14.71
N LEU A 44 10.09 -1.70 13.91
CA LEU A 44 11.06 -0.62 14.11
C LEU A 44 10.84 0.11 15.44
N LYS A 45 9.59 0.42 15.80
CA LYS A 45 9.27 1.04 17.09
C LYS A 45 9.66 0.14 18.26
N ASN A 46 9.29 -1.14 18.20
CA ASN A 46 9.62 -2.11 19.25
C ASN A 46 11.14 -2.26 19.43
N ASN A 47 11.89 -2.34 18.32
CA ASN A 47 13.35 -2.42 18.36
C ASN A 47 13.98 -1.14 18.95
N PHE A 48 13.44 0.03 18.63
CA PHE A 48 13.91 1.30 19.18
C PHE A 48 13.63 1.43 20.69
N GLU A 49 12.45 1.02 21.15
CA GLU A 49 12.11 0.99 22.58
C GLU A 49 13.02 0.03 23.36
N ARG A 50 13.27 -1.16 22.81
CA ARG A 50 14.19 -2.13 23.39
C ARG A 50 15.62 -1.58 23.48
N PHE A 51 16.12 -0.99 22.40
CA PHE A 51 17.45 -0.35 22.39
C PHE A 51 17.56 0.76 23.43
N ARG A 52 16.54 1.61 23.56
CA ARG A 52 16.48 2.65 24.60
C ARG A 52 16.50 2.08 26.01
N PHE A 53 15.76 1.01 26.26
CA PHE A 53 15.71 0.35 27.56
C PHE A 53 17.05 -0.30 27.93
N GLU A 54 17.66 -1.06 27.02
CA GLU A 54 18.98 -1.66 27.22
C GLU A 54 20.06 -0.60 27.46
N THR A 55 20.01 0.50 26.71
CA THR A 55 20.90 1.66 26.91
C THR A 55 20.70 2.28 28.30
N PHE A 56 19.46 2.45 28.75
CA PHE A 56 19.16 2.98 30.09
C PHE A 56 19.74 2.10 31.21
N LEU A 57 19.61 0.76 31.11
CA LEU A 57 20.16 -0.17 32.08
C LEU A 57 21.70 -0.10 32.15
N ASN A 58 22.38 0.00 31.00
CA ASN A 58 23.83 0.13 30.93
C ASN A 58 24.38 1.44 31.57
N PHE A 59 23.54 2.45 31.80
CA PHE A 59 23.94 3.68 32.49
C PHE A 59 23.79 3.60 34.02
N TRP A 60 23.26 2.50 34.55
CA TRP A 60 23.05 2.27 35.99
C TRP A 60 24.01 1.24 36.59
N GLU A 61 24.97 0.76 35.82
CA GLU A 61 26.12 -0.06 36.26
C GLU A 61 27.31 0.84 36.66
#